data_AF-A0A3M0ZLL8-F1
#
_entry.id   AF-A0A3M0ZLL8-F1
#
_cell.length_a   1.000
_cell.length_b   1.000
_cell.length_c   1.000
_cell.angle_alpha   90.00
_cell.angle_beta   90.00
_cell.angle_gamma   90.00
#
_symmetry.space_group_name_H-M   'P 1'
#
loop_
_entity.id
_entity.type
_entity.pdbx_description
1 polymer ?
#
loop_
_entity_poly.entity_id
_entity_poly.type
_entity_poly.pdbx_seq_one_letter_code
_entity_poly.pdbx_strand_id
1 'polypeptide(L)'
;MAPLPAPTEDGDLAPFFVGEPDRVAFVTAQPQAPDASGLALVEYRLEEDRLVMSERPYYAILDQDFELDKPDVGTLETTLLFDVKELRFRYRRSDFDEADWSDEWDAAEEEELPAVVAIEIVPSAEGGPAVERLVPVFVGVYNELTGEEDFRRFG
;
A
#
# COMPACT_ATOMS: atom_id res chain seq x y z
N MET A 1 -16.05 4.49 -3.28
CA MET A 1 -15.24 3.63 -4.15
C MET A 1 -14.35 2.82 -3.25
N ALA A 2 -14.33 1.51 -3.41
CA ALA A 2 -13.54 0.64 -2.57
C ALA A 2 -12.07 0.67 -3.04
N PRO A 3 -11.12 0.36 -2.15
CA PRO A 3 -9.72 0.11 -2.50
C PRO A 3 -9.61 -0.92 -3.60
N LEU A 4 -8.49 -0.91 -4.32
CA LEU A 4 -8.23 -1.95 -5.31
C LEU A 4 -8.20 -3.29 -4.58
N PRO A 5 -9.10 -4.23 -4.96
CA PRO A 5 -9.24 -5.44 -4.20
C PRO A 5 -8.10 -6.42 -4.52
N ALA A 6 -7.90 -7.41 -3.66
CA ALA A 6 -7.17 -8.64 -3.94
C ALA A 6 -8.00 -9.85 -3.45
N PRO A 7 -7.68 -11.08 -3.89
CA PRO A 7 -8.37 -12.27 -3.41
C PRO A 7 -8.16 -12.48 -1.89
N THR A 8 -9.24 -12.80 -1.18
CA THR A 8 -9.20 -13.30 0.20
C THR A 8 -8.97 -14.82 0.22
N GLU A 9 -8.76 -15.40 1.42
CA GLU A 9 -8.68 -16.87 1.59
C GLU A 9 -9.91 -17.60 1.04
N ASP A 10 -11.09 -16.96 1.09
CA ASP A 10 -12.35 -17.50 0.56
C ASP A 10 -12.50 -17.31 -0.96
N GLY A 11 -11.55 -16.64 -1.62
CA GLY A 11 -11.57 -16.34 -3.05
C GLY A 11 -12.43 -15.14 -3.45
N ASP A 12 -12.97 -14.39 -2.49
CA ASP A 12 -13.68 -13.14 -2.73
C ASP A 12 -12.69 -11.98 -2.95
N LEU A 13 -13.13 -10.92 -3.63
CA LEU A 13 -12.31 -9.73 -3.85
C LEU A 13 -12.59 -8.69 -2.76
N ALA A 14 -11.59 -8.43 -1.90
CA ALA A 14 -11.67 -7.43 -0.84
C ALA A 14 -10.55 -6.39 -0.97
N PRO A 15 -10.78 -5.13 -0.54
CA PRO A 15 -9.75 -4.11 -0.41
C PRO A 15 -8.41 -4.61 0.11
N PHE A 16 -7.33 -4.47 -0.67
CA PHE A 16 -6.01 -4.87 -0.16
C PHE A 16 -5.26 -3.67 0.42
N PHE A 17 -5.31 -3.56 1.74
CA PHE A 17 -4.47 -2.72 2.56
C PHE A 17 -4.24 -3.43 3.89
N VAL A 18 -2.98 -3.74 4.18
CA VAL A 18 -2.56 -4.34 5.45
C VAL A 18 -1.49 -3.44 6.05
N GLY A 19 -1.74 -3.01 7.27
CA GLY A 19 -0.90 -2.12 8.03
C GLY A 19 -0.51 -2.74 9.36
N GLU A 20 0.79 -2.80 9.60
CA GLU A 20 1.43 -3.23 10.82
C GLU A 20 2.35 -2.10 11.34
N PRO A 21 2.79 -2.12 12.61
CA PRO A 21 3.56 -1.02 13.17
C PRO A 21 4.83 -0.68 12.40
N ASP A 22 5.52 -1.64 11.77
CA ASP A 22 6.78 -1.44 11.04
C ASP A 22 6.68 -1.79 9.54
N ARG A 23 5.46 -2.04 9.05
CA ARG A 23 5.21 -2.44 7.68
C ARG A 23 3.85 -1.96 7.16
N VAL A 24 3.78 -1.56 5.91
CA VAL A 24 2.50 -1.33 5.24
C VAL A 24 2.52 -1.85 3.81
N ALA A 25 1.47 -2.55 3.42
CA ALA A 25 1.29 -3.10 2.09
C ALA A 25 -0.08 -2.74 1.51
N PHE A 26 -0.12 -2.34 0.24
CA PHE A 26 -1.35 -1.94 -0.43
C PHE A 26 -1.24 -2.08 -1.95
N VAL A 27 -2.37 -2.22 -2.62
CA VAL A 27 -2.42 -2.22 -4.09
C VAL A 27 -2.55 -0.79 -4.63
N THR A 28 -1.72 -0.46 -5.62
CA THR A 28 -1.71 0.82 -6.32
C THR A 28 -1.96 0.65 -7.82
N ALA A 29 -2.60 1.64 -8.43
CA ALA A 29 -2.72 1.79 -9.89
C ALA A 29 -1.62 2.68 -10.50
N GLN A 30 -0.65 3.10 -9.69
CA GLN A 30 0.49 3.90 -10.12
C GLN A 30 1.80 3.19 -9.74
N PRO A 31 2.07 2.03 -10.34
CA PRO A 31 3.31 1.31 -10.11
C PRO A 31 4.51 2.16 -10.54
N GLN A 32 5.61 2.03 -9.81
CA GLN A 32 6.86 2.72 -10.09
C GLN A 32 7.77 1.91 -11.04
N ALA A 33 7.53 0.60 -11.18
CA ALA A 33 8.29 -0.25 -12.07
C ALA A 33 8.07 0.14 -13.56
N PRO A 34 9.15 0.26 -14.36
CA PRO A 34 9.05 0.71 -15.76
C PRO A 34 8.19 -0.18 -16.67
N ASP A 35 8.04 -1.46 -16.31
CA ASP A 35 7.33 -2.49 -17.06
C ASP A 35 5.98 -2.88 -16.44
N ALA A 36 5.54 -2.20 -15.37
CA ALA A 36 4.25 -2.48 -14.77
C ALA A 36 3.11 -1.96 -15.64
N SER A 37 2.18 -2.86 -15.99
CA SER A 37 1.13 -2.61 -16.97
C SER A 37 -0.25 -2.31 -16.37
N GLY A 38 -0.32 -1.78 -15.15
CA GLY A 38 -1.60 -1.49 -14.51
C GLY A 38 -1.48 -1.38 -13.00
N LEU A 39 -1.80 -2.46 -12.29
CA LEU A 39 -1.79 -2.52 -10.83
C LEU A 39 -0.50 -3.18 -10.32
N ALA A 40 -0.08 -2.77 -9.13
CA ALA A 40 0.99 -3.43 -8.38
C ALA A 40 0.68 -3.46 -6.89
N LEU A 41 1.19 -4.49 -6.22
CA LEU A 41 1.31 -4.52 -4.77
C LEU A 41 2.58 -3.79 -4.39
N VAL A 42 2.48 -2.80 -3.50
CA VAL A 42 3.62 -2.10 -2.92
C VAL A 42 3.67 -2.40 -1.43
N GLU A 43 4.88 -2.66 -0.92
CA GLU A 43 5.15 -2.85 0.49
C GLU A 43 6.30 -1.92 0.92
N TYR A 44 6.12 -1.23 2.04
CA TYR A 44 7.17 -0.50 2.74
C TYR A 44 7.47 -1.19 4.06
N ARG A 45 8.74 -1.44 4.35
CA ARG A 45 9.17 -2.13 5.59
C ARG A 45 10.56 -1.69 6.04
N LEU A 46 10.86 -1.94 7.32
CA LEU A 46 12.21 -1.80 7.85
C LEU A 46 12.98 -3.12 7.72
N GLU A 47 14.16 -3.08 7.12
CA GLU A 47 15.03 -4.26 6.95
C GLU A 47 16.48 -3.90 7.22
N GLU A 48 17.09 -4.48 8.27
CA GLU A 48 18.50 -4.27 8.61
C GLU A 48 18.92 -2.79 8.62
N ASP A 49 18.19 -1.96 9.37
CA ASP A 49 18.36 -0.50 9.45
C ASP A 49 18.13 0.26 8.13
N ARG A 50 17.39 -0.31 7.17
CA ARG A 50 17.04 0.31 5.89
C ARG A 50 15.54 0.37 5.73
N LEU A 51 15.01 1.54 5.33
CA LEU A 51 13.65 1.62 4.82
C LEU A 51 13.65 1.11 3.38
N VAL A 52 12.96 0.00 3.15
CA VAL A 52 12.87 -0.67 1.86
C VAL A 52 11.46 -0.54 1.32
N MET A 53 11.36 -0.33 0.01
CA MET A 53 10.12 -0.49 -0.76
C MET A 53 10.28 -1.69 -1.68
N SER A 54 9.31 -2.61 -1.64
CA SER A 54 9.16 -3.64 -2.67
C SER A 54 7.90 -3.40 -3.50
N GLU A 55 7.97 -3.74 -4.78
CA GLU A 55 6.85 -3.68 -5.70
C GLU A 55 6.74 -5.01 -6.45
N ARG A 56 5.52 -5.54 -6.54
CA ARG A 56 5.20 -6.77 -7.26
C ARG A 56 4.07 -6.52 -8.26
N PRO A 57 4.13 -7.09 -9.47
CA PRO A 57 3.00 -7.03 -10.39
C PRO A 57 1.74 -7.61 -9.76
N TYR A 58 0.58 -6.97 -9.93
CA TYR A 58 -0.66 -7.41 -9.29
C TYR A 58 -1.10 -8.84 -9.69
N TYR A 59 -0.76 -9.31 -10.89
CA TYR A 59 -1.07 -10.69 -11.28
C TYR A 59 -0.35 -11.73 -10.41
N ALA A 60 0.77 -11.38 -9.77
CA ALA A 60 1.51 -12.29 -8.89
C ALA A 60 0.76 -12.54 -7.57
N ILE A 61 -0.16 -11.65 -7.20
CA ILE A 61 -0.94 -11.74 -5.95
C ILE A 61 -2.36 -12.28 -6.18
N LEU A 62 -2.68 -12.69 -7.42
CA LEU A 62 -3.96 -13.32 -7.75
C LEU A 62 -4.00 -14.82 -7.40
N ASP A 63 -2.87 -15.39 -6.99
CA ASP A 63 -2.78 -16.77 -6.52
C ASP A 63 -3.34 -16.88 -5.10
N GLN A 64 -4.06 -17.97 -4.81
CA GLN A 64 -4.64 -18.23 -3.49
C GLN A 64 -3.57 -18.54 -2.43
N ASP A 65 -2.38 -18.96 -2.86
CA ASP A 65 -1.23 -19.23 -2.00
C ASP A 65 -0.32 -17.99 -1.79
N PHE A 66 -0.80 -16.79 -2.15
CA PHE A 66 -0.02 -15.56 -1.98
C PHE A 66 0.30 -15.31 -0.50
N GLU A 67 1.58 -15.08 -0.21
CA GLU A 67 2.04 -14.65 1.11
C GLU A 67 2.87 -13.38 0.97
N LEU A 68 2.52 -12.37 1.77
CA LEU A 68 3.19 -11.07 1.72
C LEU A 68 4.70 -11.21 2.05
N ASP A 69 5.07 -12.11 2.95
CA ASP A 69 6.47 -12.32 3.37
C ASP A 69 7.32 -13.15 2.40
N LYS A 70 6.72 -13.77 1.37
CA LYS A 70 7.46 -14.59 0.40
C LYS A 70 7.81 -13.76 -0.84
N PRO A 71 9.10 -13.57 -1.18
CA PRO A 71 9.46 -12.87 -2.41
C PRO A 71 9.16 -13.74 -3.64
N ASP A 72 8.35 -13.19 -4.55
CA ASP A 72 7.95 -13.88 -5.79
C ASP A 72 8.77 -13.41 -7.00
N VAL A 73 8.65 -14.17 -8.10
CA VAL A 73 9.24 -13.81 -9.40
C VAL A 73 8.72 -12.45 -9.86
N GLY A 74 9.62 -11.52 -10.14
CA GLY A 74 9.27 -10.17 -10.59
C GLY A 74 9.15 -9.12 -9.48
N THR A 75 9.43 -9.50 -8.22
CA THR A 75 9.57 -8.52 -7.14
C THR A 75 10.75 -7.59 -7.41
N LEU A 76 10.47 -6.29 -7.48
CA LEU A 76 11.47 -5.24 -7.53
C LEU A 76 11.63 -4.64 -6.14
N GLU A 77 12.86 -4.47 -5.71
CA GLU A 77 13.17 -3.91 -4.40
C GLU A 77 14.07 -2.69 -4.54
N THR A 78 13.81 -1.68 -3.71
CA THR A 78 14.62 -0.47 -3.65
C THR A 78 14.77 -0.03 -2.20
N THR A 79 16.01 0.18 -1.77
CA THR A 79 16.29 0.90 -0.53
C THR A 79 16.00 2.39 -0.72
N LEU A 80 15.06 2.91 0.07
CA LEU A 80 14.68 4.33 0.04
C LEU A 80 15.57 5.16 0.97
N LEU A 81 15.86 4.65 2.17
CA LEU A 81 16.70 5.30 3.17
C LEU A 81 17.61 4.27 3.84
N PHE A 82 18.81 4.72 4.18
CA PHE A 82 19.77 3.98 5.02
C PHE A 82 19.80 4.59 6.42
N ASP A 83 20.38 3.87 7.37
CA ASP A 83 20.58 4.32 8.75
C ASP A 83 19.25 4.71 9.43
N VAL A 84 18.22 3.87 9.26
CA VAL A 84 16.90 4.00 9.89
C VAL A 84 16.86 3.09 11.11
N LYS A 85 16.75 3.66 12.30
CA LYS A 85 16.67 2.92 13.56
C LYS A 85 15.28 2.37 13.83
N GLU A 86 14.27 3.17 13.52
CA GLU A 86 12.88 2.86 13.80
C GLU A 86 12.01 3.41 12.67
N LEU A 87 11.04 2.60 12.26
CA LEU A 87 9.96 2.94 11.35
C LEU A 87 8.67 2.61 12.09
N ARG A 88 7.77 3.58 12.20
CA ARG A 88 6.45 3.35 12.79
C ARG A 88 5.34 3.85 11.89
N PHE A 89 4.36 2.99 11.62
CA PHE A 89 3.11 3.33 11.00
C PHE A 89 2.00 3.39 12.06
N ARG A 90 1.09 4.35 11.89
CA ARG A 90 -0.17 4.41 12.64
C ARG A 90 -1.30 4.79 11.69
N TYR A 91 -2.49 4.30 11.99
CA TYR A 91 -3.64 4.37 11.10
C TYR A 91 -4.79 5.07 11.81
N ARG A 92 -5.57 5.82 11.05
CA ARG A 92 -6.70 6.55 11.60
C ARG A 92 -7.92 6.40 10.70
N ARG A 93 -9.06 6.06 11.30
CA ARG A 93 -10.34 5.86 10.60
C ARG A 93 -10.93 7.14 10.01
N SER A 94 -10.83 8.26 10.75
CA SER A 94 -11.45 9.54 10.37
C SER A 94 -10.47 10.70 10.51
N ASP A 95 -10.52 11.65 9.58
CA ASP A 95 -9.71 12.86 9.64
C ASP A 95 -10.13 13.82 10.77
N PHE A 96 -11.35 13.67 11.28
CA PHE A 96 -11.97 14.56 12.28
C PHE A 96 -11.76 14.15 13.73
N ASP A 97 -11.29 12.93 14.01
CA ASP A 97 -11.03 12.46 15.37
C ASP A 97 -9.52 12.33 15.61
N GLU A 98 -8.92 13.31 16.30
CA GLU A 98 -7.46 13.34 16.52
C GLU A 98 -6.97 12.27 17.53
N ALA A 99 -7.88 11.63 18.29
CA ALA A 99 -7.51 10.77 19.41
C ALA A 99 -7.45 9.26 19.07
N ASP A 100 -7.95 8.85 17.91
CA ASP A 100 -8.17 7.42 17.60
C ASP A 100 -7.17 6.89 16.56
N TRP A 101 -5.92 6.69 17.00
CA TRP A 101 -4.88 6.04 16.22
C TRP A 101 -4.78 4.57 16.56
N SER A 102 -4.82 3.72 15.54
CA SER A 102 -4.49 2.30 15.63
C SER A 102 -3.04 2.05 15.19
N ASP A 103 -2.39 1.05 15.78
CA ASP A 103 -1.07 0.58 15.36
C ASP A 103 -1.15 -0.49 14.24
N GLU A 104 -2.35 -1.02 13.98
CA GLU A 104 -2.63 -2.03 12.95
C GLU A 104 -3.87 -1.65 12.14
N TRP A 105 -3.95 -2.13 10.89
CA TRP A 105 -5.13 -1.95 10.04
C TRP A 105 -5.24 -3.05 8.99
N ASP A 106 -6.38 -3.73 8.93
CA ASP A 106 -6.71 -4.64 7.85
C ASP A 106 -8.00 -4.15 7.16
N ALA A 107 -7.90 -3.73 5.90
CA ALA A 107 -9.05 -3.19 5.18
C ALA A 107 -10.10 -4.24 4.76
N ALA A 108 -9.75 -5.53 4.78
CA ALA A 108 -10.73 -6.60 4.60
C ALA A 108 -11.54 -6.80 5.88
N GLU A 109 -10.90 -6.77 7.06
CA GLU A 109 -11.60 -6.85 8.35
C GLU A 109 -12.41 -5.59 8.68
N GLU A 110 -11.85 -4.42 8.40
CA GLU A 110 -12.51 -3.13 8.68
C GLU A 110 -13.53 -2.73 7.62
N GLU A 111 -13.56 -3.44 6.49
CA GLU A 111 -14.35 -3.13 5.29
C GLU A 111 -14.10 -1.71 4.71
N GLU A 112 -13.02 -1.04 5.15
CA GLU A 112 -12.66 0.32 4.74
C GLU A 112 -11.14 0.59 4.84
N LEU A 113 -10.65 1.64 4.15
CA LEU A 113 -9.27 2.12 4.32
C LEU A 113 -9.14 3.01 5.54
N PRO A 114 -7.92 3.13 6.10
CA PRO A 114 -7.66 4.25 7.00
C PRO A 114 -7.76 5.55 6.21
N ALA A 115 -8.35 6.59 6.81
CA ALA A 115 -8.37 7.93 6.22
C ALA A 115 -6.96 8.57 6.19
N VAL A 116 -6.11 8.26 7.18
CA VAL A 116 -4.74 8.79 7.27
C VAL A 116 -3.78 7.71 7.77
N VAL A 117 -2.59 7.67 7.17
CA VAL A 117 -1.43 6.93 7.67
C VAL A 117 -0.41 7.94 8.22
N ALA A 118 -0.05 7.80 9.49
CA ALA A 118 1.11 8.48 10.05
C ALA A 118 2.35 7.60 9.86
N ILE A 119 3.45 8.20 9.41
CA ILE A 119 4.73 7.55 9.18
C ILE A 119 5.77 8.29 10.02
N GLU A 120 6.36 7.60 10.99
CA GLU A 120 7.44 8.08 11.82
C GLU A 120 8.73 7.34 11.47
N ILE A 121 9.80 8.08 11.25
CA ILE A 121 11.13 7.55 10.89
C ILE A 121 12.15 8.16 11.84
N VAL A 122 12.84 7.31 12.58
CA VAL A 122 13.91 7.69 13.50
C VAL A 122 15.26 7.28 12.90
N PRO A 123 16.21 8.20 12.68
CA PRO A 123 17.52 7.86 12.17
C PRO A 123 18.40 7.18 13.23
N SER A 124 19.34 6.33 12.79
CA SER A 124 20.33 5.66 13.65
C SER A 124 21.42 6.61 14.17
N ALA A 125 21.63 7.75 13.49
CA ALA A 125 22.57 8.77 13.95
C ALA A 125 22.05 9.48 15.20
N GLU A 126 22.90 9.55 16.25
CA GLU A 126 22.59 10.29 17.47
C GLU A 126 22.36 11.78 17.17
N GLY A 127 21.19 12.29 17.54
CA GLY A 127 20.77 13.67 17.24
C GLY A 127 20.32 13.91 15.80
N GLY A 128 20.17 12.87 14.98
CA GLY A 128 19.56 12.97 13.66
C GLY A 128 18.08 13.40 13.76
N PRO A 129 17.55 14.13 12.76
CA PRO A 129 16.17 14.60 12.81
C PRO A 129 15.20 13.43 12.61
N ALA A 130 14.36 13.17 13.61
CA ALA A 130 13.19 12.33 13.43
C ALA A 130 12.22 13.00 12.46
N VAL A 131 11.57 12.20 11.61
CA VAL A 131 10.63 12.68 10.62
C VAL A 131 9.28 12.06 10.88
N GLU A 132 8.25 12.88 11.05
CA GLU A 132 6.86 12.47 11.04
C GLU A 132 6.18 13.01 9.78
N ARG A 133 5.38 12.17 9.11
CA ARG A 133 4.57 12.53 7.95
C ARG A 133 3.17 11.96 8.12
N LEU A 134 2.17 12.79 7.85
CA LEU A 134 0.78 12.38 7.76
C LEU A 134 0.40 12.29 6.29
N VAL A 135 0.02 11.10 5.84
CA VAL A 135 -0.37 10.81 4.46
C VAL A 135 -1.87 10.54 4.44
N PRO A 136 -2.69 11.47 3.91
CA PRO A 136 -4.09 11.19 3.68
C PRO A 136 -4.24 10.12 2.60
N VAL A 137 -5.10 9.15 2.84
CA VAL A 137 -5.36 8.06 1.90
C VAL A 137 -6.56 8.44 1.04
N PHE A 138 -6.35 8.45 -0.27
CA PHE A 138 -7.39 8.74 -1.25
C PHE A 138 -7.60 7.53 -2.14
N VAL A 139 -8.87 7.26 -2.48
CA VAL A 139 -9.22 6.25 -3.49
C VAL A 139 -9.26 6.93 -4.85
N GLY A 140 -8.39 6.52 -5.77
CA GLY A 140 -8.35 7.02 -7.15
C GLY A 140 -9.51 6.48 -8.00
N VAL A 141 -10.19 7.36 -8.74
CA VAL A 141 -11.31 6.97 -9.64
C VAL A 141 -10.73 6.67 -11.02
N TYR A 142 -10.72 5.40 -11.41
CA TYR A 142 -10.49 5.02 -12.80
C TYR A 142 -11.83 4.69 -13.41
N ASN A 143 -12.38 5.62 -14.19
CA ASN A 143 -13.46 5.28 -15.09
C ASN A 143 -12.86 4.39 -16.18
N GLU A 144 -13.03 3.07 -16.06
CA GLU A 144 -13.01 2.24 -17.25
C GLU A 144 -14.10 2.79 -18.17
N LEU A 145 -13.71 3.37 -19.30
CA LEU A 145 -14.60 3.54 -20.42
C LEU A 145 -14.95 2.13 -20.92
N THR A 146 -15.84 1.44 -20.21
CA THR A 146 -16.52 0.26 -20.74
C THR A 146 -17.20 0.73 -22.02
N GLY A 147 -16.73 0.19 -23.15
CA GLY A 147 -16.99 0.68 -24.51
C GLY A 147 -18.43 0.54 -25.00
N GLU A 148 -19.42 1.01 -24.24
CA GLU A 148 -20.78 1.25 -24.74
C GLU A 148 -20.97 2.67 -25.28
N GLU A 149 -20.02 3.58 -25.04
CA GLU A 149 -20.05 4.95 -25.55
C GLU A 149 -18.93 5.25 -26.57
N ASP A 150 -18.77 4.37 -27.58
CA ASP A 150 -17.99 4.70 -28.78
C ASP A 150 -18.82 5.60 -29.72
N PHE A 151 -18.75 6.91 -29.49
CA PHE A 151 -19.38 7.92 -30.36
C PHE A 151 -18.72 8.03 -31.75
N ARG A 152 -17.75 7.17 -32.12
CA ARG A 152 -17.09 7.17 -33.44
C ARG A 152 -17.85 6.41 -34.52
N ARG A 153 -19.05 5.90 -34.25
CA ARG A 153 -19.95 5.31 -35.26
C ARG A 153 -20.98 6.30 -35.80
N PHE A 154 -20.53 7.39 -36.42
CA PHE A 154 -21.30 8.07 -37.47
C PHE A 154 -20.33 8.59 -38.54
N GLY A 155 -20.14 7.77 -39.56
CA GLY A 155 -19.51 8.08 -40.85
C GLY A 155 -20.12 7.19 -41.91
#